data_AF-A0A0G1N168-F1
#
_entry.id   AF-A0A0G1N168-F1
#
_cell.length_a   1.000
_cell.length_b   1.000
_cell.length_c   1.000
_cell.angle_alpha   90.00
_cell.angle_beta   90.00
_cell.angle_gamma   90.00
#
_symmetry.space_group_name_H-M   'P 1'
#
loop_
_entity.id
_entity.type
_entity.pdbx_description
1 polymer ?
#
loop_
_entity_poly.entity_id
_entity_poly.type
_entity_poly.pdbx_seq_one_letter_code
_entity_poly.pdbx_strand_id
1 'polypeptide(L)'
;MFKPSEYLGDPNKNVEYKVVLGKGIKIDDGTKGGKDSQGLPYDWNFTVSPKVDLTPPKVVSVLPYPMKEAKDKQPRNVILQINFSEPVDPLSASGKPEKDVFENLTVTDAAGNVVSGEFRISNGYRTVEFVPSEQCGENSCGMPVYCLPAQAALTAQAKAADLAAPSLPTAKLPANGVIDMAVNSLDGGGSFAYDAVKKDFVFPQGNGKAEGSPADNFIWKFNTSNQKDVTPPTLTSITPSVGAQDIAADAPLDVMFSKVMSSYTFENVTIKASKADKYIWFTKNVANYDAQGVDLSALAPDGTPVSTEPANHTKLIVAHGKFWRDPPPPAPLLNVVYYPFIPSTVTDAYQNCFYPAIGPQCTGDNTDPSCFNGEKKAYSSAQNCEKDNGKGQIIYDKDAPGCSELKIEYPPTF
;
A
#
# COMPACT_ATOMS: atom_id res chain seq x y z
N MET A 1 9.18 2.54 -17.67
CA MET A 1 10.04 3.40 -16.82
C MET A 1 10.92 4.25 -17.70
N PHE A 2 11.01 5.56 -17.45
CA PHE A 2 11.98 6.44 -18.13
C PHE A 2 13.31 6.36 -17.37
N LYS A 3 14.38 5.96 -18.06
CA LYS A 3 15.74 5.92 -17.50
C LYS A 3 16.64 6.76 -18.40
N PRO A 4 17.11 7.93 -17.94
CA PRO A 4 18.00 8.76 -18.75
C PRO A 4 19.34 8.03 -18.95
N SER A 5 19.97 8.21 -20.12
CA SER A 5 21.26 7.58 -20.43
C SER A 5 22.42 8.17 -19.63
N GLU A 6 22.28 9.41 -19.19
CA GLU A 6 23.19 10.17 -18.35
C GLU A 6 22.41 10.73 -17.17
N TYR A 7 23.08 11.12 -16.08
CA TYR A 7 22.40 11.81 -14.97
C TYR A 7 21.73 13.10 -15.48
N LEU A 8 20.48 13.30 -15.08
CA LEU A 8 19.81 14.59 -15.30
C LEU A 8 20.41 15.64 -14.35
N GLY A 9 20.43 16.90 -14.79
CA GLY A 9 20.83 18.05 -13.99
C GLY A 9 22.13 18.70 -14.44
N ASP A 10 22.69 19.50 -13.54
CA ASP A 10 23.97 20.17 -13.67
C ASP A 10 24.73 19.96 -12.34
N PRO A 11 26.03 19.65 -12.36
CA PRO A 11 26.80 19.35 -11.15
C PRO A 11 26.91 20.53 -10.17
N ASN A 12 26.58 21.75 -10.58
CA ASN A 12 26.77 22.97 -9.78
C ASN A 12 25.48 23.69 -9.42
N LYS A 13 24.33 23.29 -9.97
CA LYS A 13 23.06 24.01 -9.75
C LYS A 13 21.85 23.11 -9.92
N ASN A 14 20.77 23.57 -9.31
CA ASN A 14 19.45 22.98 -9.55
C ASN A 14 19.00 23.27 -10.99
N VAL A 15 18.40 22.27 -11.62
CA VAL A 15 17.86 22.37 -12.98
C VAL A 15 16.39 21.98 -12.97
N GLU A 16 15.53 22.85 -13.49
CA GLU A 16 14.11 22.57 -13.67
C GLU A 16 13.89 21.80 -14.98
N TYR A 17 13.12 20.72 -14.88
CA TYR A 17 12.67 19.91 -15.98
C TYR A 17 11.15 19.93 -16.04
N LYS A 18 10.62 19.72 -17.26
CA LYS A 18 9.19 19.60 -17.52
C LYS A 18 8.91 18.28 -18.19
N VAL A 19 7.98 17.51 -17.63
CA VAL A 19 7.44 16.32 -18.29
C VAL A 19 6.14 16.71 -18.97
N VAL A 20 5.97 16.27 -20.22
CA VAL A 20 4.75 16.48 -20.98
C VAL A 20 4.26 15.13 -21.49
N LEU A 21 3.05 14.76 -21.09
CA LEU A 21 2.35 13.61 -21.66
C LEU A 21 1.80 14.00 -23.02
N GLY A 22 2.37 13.42 -24.07
CA GLY A 22 2.00 13.73 -25.45
C GLY A 22 0.57 13.29 -25.80
N LYS A 23 0.00 13.92 -26.83
CA LYS A 23 -1.37 13.67 -27.35
C LYS A 23 -1.59 12.24 -27.89
N GLY A 24 -0.53 11.43 -27.98
CA GLY A 24 -0.56 10.05 -28.48
C GLY A 24 -0.81 9.00 -27.39
N ILE A 25 -0.80 9.39 -26.11
CA ILE A 25 -1.15 8.47 -25.02
C ILE A 25 -2.63 8.09 -25.17
N LYS A 26 -2.92 6.81 -24.97
CA LYS A 26 -4.29 6.29 -24.88
C LYS A 26 -4.52 5.79 -23.46
N ILE A 27 -5.73 5.95 -22.94
CA ILE A 27 -6.15 5.23 -21.73
C ILE A 27 -6.73 3.87 -22.11
N ASP A 28 -6.96 3.00 -21.13
CA ASP A 28 -7.27 1.57 -21.33
C ASP A 28 -8.55 1.32 -22.14
N ASP A 29 -9.52 2.24 -22.08
CA ASP A 29 -10.74 2.19 -22.91
C ASP A 29 -10.50 2.56 -24.39
N GLY A 30 -9.26 2.85 -24.78
CA GLY A 30 -8.86 3.20 -26.13
C GLY A 30 -9.06 4.68 -26.50
N THR A 31 -9.63 5.50 -25.61
CA THR A 31 -9.75 6.95 -25.82
C THR A 31 -8.41 7.66 -25.64
N LYS A 32 -8.32 8.91 -26.14
CA LYS A 32 -7.08 9.69 -26.07
C LYS A 32 -6.81 10.10 -24.61
N GLY A 33 -5.77 9.52 -24.04
CA GLY A 33 -5.18 9.94 -22.77
C GLY A 33 -4.18 11.08 -22.92
N GLY A 34 -3.47 11.37 -21.84
CA GLY A 34 -2.44 12.43 -21.82
C GLY A 34 -3.00 13.84 -21.92
N LYS A 35 -4.29 14.02 -21.64
CA LYS A 35 -4.92 15.33 -21.53
C LYS A 35 -5.58 15.50 -20.16
N ASP A 36 -5.55 16.72 -19.64
CA ASP A 36 -6.30 17.10 -18.45
C ASP A 36 -7.80 17.26 -18.76
N SER A 37 -8.59 17.61 -17.73
CA SER A 37 -10.03 17.86 -17.85
C SER A 37 -10.40 19.00 -18.81
N GLN A 38 -9.43 19.81 -19.24
CA GLN A 38 -9.60 20.92 -20.19
C GLN A 38 -9.08 20.57 -21.60
N GLY A 39 -8.59 19.35 -21.81
CA GLY A 39 -8.08 18.88 -23.09
C GLY A 39 -6.64 19.33 -23.42
N LEU A 40 -5.93 19.91 -22.45
CA LEU A 40 -4.52 20.32 -22.56
C LEU A 40 -3.59 19.14 -22.25
N PRO A 41 -2.36 19.09 -22.79
CA PRO A 41 -1.39 18.07 -22.41
C PRO A 41 -1.20 18.04 -20.90
N TYR A 42 -1.30 16.87 -20.30
CA TYR A 42 -0.97 16.73 -18.88
C TYR A 42 0.55 16.90 -18.71
N ASP A 43 0.96 17.94 -17.99
CA ASP A 43 2.36 18.25 -17.76
C ASP A 43 2.64 18.60 -16.29
N TRP A 44 3.89 18.41 -15.88
CA TRP A 44 4.35 18.84 -14.56
C TRP A 44 5.83 19.21 -14.62
N ASN A 45 6.24 20.09 -13.73
CA ASN A 45 7.64 20.45 -13.55
C ASN A 45 8.22 19.74 -12.33
N PHE A 46 9.52 19.48 -12.36
CA PHE A 46 10.29 19.03 -11.21
C PHE A 46 11.70 19.60 -11.28
N THR A 47 12.36 19.70 -10.13
CA THR A 47 13.71 20.23 -10.03
C THR A 47 14.67 19.11 -9.64
N VAL A 48 15.74 18.97 -10.41
CA VAL A 48 16.85 18.06 -10.10
C VAL A 48 17.96 18.87 -9.43
N SER A 49 18.47 18.35 -8.30
CA SER A 49 19.58 18.95 -7.57
C SER A 49 20.94 18.46 -8.13
N PRO A 50 22.07 19.11 -7.79
CA PRO A 50 23.40 18.61 -8.16
C PRO A 50 23.84 17.34 -7.41
N LYS A 51 23.04 16.84 -6.45
CA LYS A 51 23.37 15.65 -5.65
C LYS A 51 22.81 14.40 -6.31
N VAL A 52 23.69 13.41 -6.50
CA VAL A 52 23.30 12.06 -6.92
C VAL A 52 22.82 11.30 -5.69
N ASP A 53 21.74 10.53 -5.87
CA ASP A 53 21.26 9.63 -4.84
C ASP A 53 22.10 8.36 -4.81
N LEU A 54 22.78 8.15 -3.69
CA LEU A 54 23.67 7.01 -3.43
C LEU A 54 23.19 6.24 -2.19
N THR A 55 21.99 6.51 -1.72
CA THR A 55 21.43 5.87 -0.53
C THR A 55 20.85 4.53 -0.93
N PRO A 56 21.34 3.41 -0.40
CA PRO A 56 20.71 2.11 -0.66
C PRO A 56 19.33 2.03 -0.02
N PRO A 57 18.35 1.37 -0.68
CA PRO A 57 17.10 1.04 -0.01
C PRO A 57 17.39 0.01 1.08
N LYS A 58 16.65 0.09 2.18
CA LYS A 58 16.67 -0.87 3.30
C LYS A 58 15.27 -1.43 3.52
N VAL A 59 15.18 -2.65 4.06
CA VAL A 59 13.90 -3.15 4.59
C VAL A 59 13.68 -2.50 5.96
N VAL A 60 12.49 -1.99 6.23
CA VAL A 60 12.13 -1.34 7.51
C VAL A 60 11.14 -2.15 8.33
N SER A 61 10.31 -2.96 7.67
CA SER A 61 9.46 -3.95 8.33
C SER A 61 9.02 -5.03 7.34
N VAL A 62 8.63 -6.19 7.87
CA VAL A 62 8.08 -7.30 7.09
C VAL A 62 6.81 -7.84 7.73
N LEU A 63 5.98 -8.53 6.95
CA LEU A 63 4.93 -9.40 7.45
C LEU A 63 5.02 -10.71 6.66
N PRO A 64 4.83 -11.88 7.28
CA PRO A 64 4.83 -12.10 8.72
C PRO A 64 6.20 -11.88 9.37
N TYR A 65 6.20 -11.57 10.67
CA TYR A 65 7.43 -11.46 11.46
C TYR A 65 8.04 -12.84 11.76
N PRO A 66 9.36 -12.91 12.06
CA PRO A 66 10.00 -14.11 12.57
C PRO A 66 9.31 -14.64 13.82
N MET A 67 9.40 -15.95 14.02
CA MET A 67 8.86 -16.61 15.21
C MET A 67 9.64 -16.22 16.47
N LYS A 68 8.94 -15.94 17.58
CA LYS A 68 9.58 -15.82 18.91
C LYS A 68 9.87 -17.20 19.50
N GLU A 69 8.93 -18.12 19.32
CA GLU A 69 9.02 -19.51 19.75
C GLU A 69 8.67 -20.47 18.59
N ALA A 70 9.18 -21.71 18.64
CA ALA A 70 8.90 -22.71 17.61
C ALA A 70 7.40 -23.05 17.43
N LYS A 71 6.57 -22.75 18.43
CA LYS A 71 5.12 -22.95 18.40
C LYS A 71 4.37 -21.81 17.68
N ASP A 72 5.00 -20.66 17.49
CA ASP A 72 4.38 -19.49 16.88
C ASP A 72 4.13 -19.79 15.41
N LYS A 73 2.86 -19.65 15.00
CA LYS A 73 2.43 -19.95 13.63
C LYS A 73 1.47 -18.89 13.17
N GLN A 74 1.63 -18.49 11.92
CA GLN A 74 0.75 -17.55 11.25
C GLN A 74 -0.43 -18.29 10.62
N PRO A 75 -1.63 -17.71 10.58
CA PRO A 75 -2.69 -18.18 9.70
C PRO A 75 -2.18 -18.29 8.26
N ARG A 76 -2.50 -19.37 7.57
CA ARG A 76 -1.89 -19.65 6.25
C ARG A 76 -2.43 -18.78 5.11
N ASN A 77 -3.48 -18.00 5.34
CA ASN A 77 -4.01 -17.00 4.41
C ASN A 77 -3.36 -15.62 4.51
N VAL A 78 -2.32 -15.47 5.34
CA VAL A 78 -1.52 -14.25 5.40
C VAL A 78 -0.74 -14.03 4.09
N ILE A 79 -0.75 -12.82 3.57
CA ILE A 79 0.17 -12.37 2.51
C ILE A 79 1.54 -12.07 3.15
N LEU A 80 2.60 -11.99 2.34
CA LEU A 80 3.81 -11.34 2.83
C LEU A 80 3.75 -9.86 2.49
N GLN A 81 4.33 -9.02 3.33
CA GLN A 81 4.56 -7.60 3.08
C GLN A 81 6.02 -7.29 3.36
N ILE A 82 6.67 -6.51 2.51
CA ILE A 82 8.03 -5.99 2.68
C ILE A 82 7.93 -4.49 2.50
N ASN A 83 8.26 -3.73 3.54
CA ASN A 83 8.29 -2.28 3.48
C ASN A 83 9.75 -1.81 3.38
N PHE A 84 10.02 -0.90 2.45
CA PHE A 84 11.33 -0.33 2.19
C PHE A 84 11.43 1.11 2.69
N SER A 85 12.64 1.56 3.01
CA SER A 85 12.95 2.92 3.44
C SER A 85 12.64 3.97 2.36
N GLU A 86 12.64 3.56 1.10
CA GLU A 86 12.47 4.42 -0.06
C GLU A 86 11.87 3.65 -1.25
N PRO A 87 11.43 4.36 -2.31
CA PRO A 87 10.86 3.73 -3.50
C PRO A 87 11.86 2.78 -4.19
N VAL A 88 11.46 1.52 -4.37
CA VAL A 88 12.24 0.52 -5.11
C VAL A 88 11.78 0.35 -6.56
N ASP A 89 12.67 -0.06 -7.46
CA ASP A 89 12.35 -0.26 -8.87
C ASP A 89 11.34 -1.42 -9.02
N PRO A 90 10.12 -1.16 -9.54
CA PRO A 90 9.09 -2.17 -9.74
C PRO A 90 9.53 -3.36 -10.60
N LEU A 91 10.45 -3.16 -11.55
CA LEU A 91 10.97 -4.24 -12.41
C LEU A 91 11.91 -5.18 -11.64
N SER A 92 12.50 -4.70 -10.55
CA SER A 92 13.36 -5.51 -9.68
C SER A 92 12.61 -6.18 -8.53
N ALA A 93 11.45 -5.62 -8.15
CA ALA A 93 10.76 -5.92 -6.90
C ALA A 93 9.30 -6.41 -7.07
N SER A 94 8.86 -6.66 -8.31
CA SER A 94 7.56 -7.26 -8.59
C SER A 94 7.66 -8.32 -9.69
N GLY A 95 6.80 -9.34 -9.61
CA GLY A 95 6.85 -10.49 -10.51
C GLY A 95 6.47 -11.78 -9.82
N LYS A 96 6.33 -12.85 -10.61
CA LYS A 96 6.08 -14.20 -10.10
C LYS A 96 7.42 -14.87 -9.81
N PRO A 97 7.66 -15.39 -8.59
CA PRO A 97 8.90 -16.08 -8.30
C PRO A 97 8.94 -17.38 -9.10
N GLU A 98 9.83 -17.42 -10.06
CA GLU A 98 10.05 -18.55 -10.95
C GLU A 98 11.54 -18.66 -11.19
N LYS A 99 12.05 -19.88 -11.00
CA LYS A 99 13.47 -20.18 -11.16
C LYS A 99 13.93 -19.77 -12.55
N ASP A 100 15.10 -19.15 -12.64
CA ASP A 100 15.72 -18.64 -13.87
C ASP A 100 14.93 -17.51 -14.56
N VAL A 101 13.81 -17.04 -13.99
CA VAL A 101 12.98 -15.95 -14.54
C VAL A 101 12.96 -14.74 -13.59
N PHE A 102 12.58 -14.94 -12.33
CA PHE A 102 12.54 -13.88 -11.31
C PHE A 102 12.88 -14.48 -9.93
N GLU A 103 14.07 -14.14 -9.44
CA GLU A 103 14.62 -14.65 -8.17
C GLU A 103 15.03 -13.52 -7.20
N ASN A 104 14.72 -12.27 -7.55
CA ASN A 104 15.07 -11.12 -6.71
C ASN A 104 14.31 -11.15 -5.38
N LEU A 105 13.08 -11.67 -5.41
CA LEU A 105 12.26 -11.94 -4.24
C LEU A 105 11.80 -13.39 -4.29
N THR A 106 11.92 -14.12 -3.18
CA THR A 106 11.51 -15.52 -3.11
C THR A 106 10.84 -15.85 -1.78
N VAL A 107 9.96 -16.84 -1.83
CA VAL A 107 9.43 -17.55 -0.66
C VAL A 107 9.68 -19.02 -0.91
N THR A 108 10.36 -19.71 0.00
CA THR A 108 10.72 -21.12 -0.15
C THR A 108 10.29 -21.94 1.06
N ASP A 109 9.98 -23.21 0.83
CA ASP A 109 9.76 -24.17 1.91
C ASP A 109 11.10 -24.68 2.49
N ALA A 110 11.02 -25.56 3.50
CA ALA A 110 12.19 -26.15 4.14
C ALA A 110 13.06 -27.02 3.20
N ALA A 111 12.51 -27.47 2.07
CA ALA A 111 13.24 -28.22 1.04
C ALA A 111 13.84 -27.30 -0.04
N GLY A 112 13.61 -25.99 0.03
CA GLY A 112 14.07 -25.01 -0.94
C GLY A 112 13.16 -24.88 -2.18
N ASN A 113 11.96 -25.48 -2.16
CA ASN A 113 11.01 -25.31 -3.25
C ASN A 113 10.38 -23.92 -3.18
N VAL A 114 10.31 -23.24 -4.32
CA VAL A 114 9.68 -21.92 -4.43
C VAL A 114 8.17 -22.06 -4.28
N VAL A 115 7.58 -21.27 -3.37
CA VAL A 115 6.14 -21.15 -3.19
C VAL A 115 5.57 -20.32 -4.34
N SER A 116 4.57 -20.86 -5.04
CA SER A 116 3.91 -20.16 -6.14
C SER A 116 3.05 -18.99 -5.64
N GLY A 117 3.13 -17.87 -6.35
CA GLY A 117 2.38 -16.65 -6.06
C GLY A 117 2.86 -15.48 -6.92
N GLU A 118 2.60 -14.26 -6.48
CA GLU A 118 2.97 -13.04 -7.18
C GLU A 118 3.38 -11.95 -6.19
N PHE A 119 4.54 -11.34 -6.43
CA PHE A 119 4.96 -10.11 -5.78
C PHE A 119 4.41 -8.91 -6.52
N ARG A 120 3.69 -8.04 -5.82
CA ARG A 120 3.10 -6.80 -6.32
C ARG A 120 3.61 -5.63 -5.51
N ILE A 121 3.81 -4.49 -6.15
CA ILE A 121 4.37 -3.31 -5.49
C ILE A 121 3.35 -2.16 -5.47
N SER A 122 3.27 -1.46 -4.35
CA SER A 122 2.35 -0.32 -4.13
C SER A 122 2.95 0.73 -3.20
N ASN A 123 2.12 1.66 -2.69
CA ASN A 123 2.49 2.64 -1.67
C ASN A 123 3.70 3.52 -2.06
N GLY A 124 3.64 4.14 -3.24
CA GLY A 124 4.75 4.94 -3.77
C GLY A 124 6.01 4.10 -4.02
N TYR A 125 5.82 2.83 -4.39
CA TYR A 125 6.87 1.82 -4.59
C TYR A 125 7.68 1.47 -3.34
N ARG A 126 7.12 1.68 -2.14
CA ARG A 126 7.79 1.34 -0.87
C ARG A 126 7.30 0.04 -0.26
N THR A 127 6.20 -0.53 -0.75
CA THR A 127 5.61 -1.74 -0.17
C THR A 127 5.45 -2.81 -1.23
N VAL A 128 6.08 -3.96 -1.02
CA VAL A 128 5.92 -5.15 -1.85
C VAL A 128 5.11 -6.19 -1.09
N GLU A 129 4.10 -6.77 -1.73
CA GLU A 129 3.25 -7.80 -1.17
C GLU A 129 3.31 -9.09 -1.99
N PHE A 130 3.48 -10.24 -1.33
CA PHE A 130 3.38 -11.55 -1.96
C PHE A 130 2.00 -12.15 -1.71
N VAL A 131 1.24 -12.37 -2.79
CA VAL A 131 -0.02 -13.10 -2.74
C VAL A 131 0.22 -14.52 -3.23
N PRO A 132 0.01 -15.56 -2.41
CA PRO A 132 0.11 -16.95 -2.84
C PRO A 132 -0.89 -17.28 -3.95
N SER A 133 -0.69 -18.37 -4.69
CA SER A 133 -1.60 -18.79 -5.76
C SER A 133 -2.49 -20.00 -5.43
N GLU A 134 -2.26 -20.70 -4.31
CA GLU A 134 -3.08 -21.86 -3.90
C GLU A 134 -4.40 -21.38 -3.27
N GLN A 135 -5.52 -21.47 -3.99
CA GLN A 135 -6.83 -21.20 -3.39
C GLN A 135 -7.15 -22.24 -2.31
N CYS A 136 -7.50 -21.77 -1.11
CA CYS A 136 -7.63 -22.61 0.10
C CYS A 136 -8.93 -22.33 0.89
N GLY A 137 -9.83 -21.51 0.35
CA GLY A 137 -11.14 -21.23 0.93
C GLY A 137 -11.67 -19.86 0.54
N GLU A 138 -12.49 -19.29 1.41
CA GLU A 138 -13.14 -18.00 1.22
C GLU A 138 -12.85 -17.06 2.40
N ASN A 139 -12.89 -15.75 2.14
CA ASN A 139 -12.72 -14.71 3.15
C ASN A 139 -14.06 -14.29 3.77
N SER A 140 -14.02 -13.25 4.60
CA SER A 140 -15.21 -12.62 5.20
C SER A 140 -16.32 -12.29 4.20
N CYS A 141 -15.99 -11.86 2.96
CA CYS A 141 -16.94 -11.56 1.88
C CYS A 141 -17.43 -12.76 1.09
N GLY A 142 -16.89 -13.97 1.30
CA GLY A 142 -17.15 -15.10 0.39
C GLY A 142 -16.31 -15.06 -0.90
N MET A 143 -15.30 -14.19 -0.98
CA MET A 143 -14.35 -14.18 -2.11
C MET A 143 -13.25 -15.23 -1.89
N PRO A 144 -12.70 -15.82 -2.96
CA PRO A 144 -11.57 -16.75 -2.87
C PRO A 144 -10.39 -16.19 -2.07
N VAL A 145 -9.83 -17.02 -1.20
CA VAL A 145 -8.60 -16.76 -0.44
C VAL A 145 -7.50 -17.69 -0.90
N TYR A 146 -6.30 -17.15 -1.02
CA TYR A 146 -5.12 -17.88 -1.42
C TYR A 146 -4.15 -18.06 -0.25
N CYS A 147 -3.61 -19.25 -0.08
CA CYS A 147 -2.82 -19.58 1.09
C CYS A 147 -1.39 -19.94 0.75
N LEU A 148 -0.51 -19.64 1.71
CA LEU A 148 0.78 -20.29 1.84
C LEU A 148 0.61 -21.78 2.17
N PRO A 149 1.64 -22.62 1.96
CA PRO A 149 1.62 -24.02 2.35
C PRO A 149 1.24 -24.21 3.82
N ALA A 150 0.44 -25.24 4.11
CA ALA A 150 -0.07 -25.51 5.46
C ALA A 150 1.00 -26.14 6.35
N GLN A 151 1.08 -25.75 7.63
CA GLN A 151 2.06 -26.29 8.60
C GLN A 151 3.52 -26.26 8.08
N ALA A 152 3.88 -25.23 7.34
CA ALA A 152 5.18 -25.15 6.69
C ALA A 152 6.11 -24.20 7.44
N ALA A 153 7.39 -24.55 7.45
CA ALA A 153 8.46 -23.61 7.73
C ALA A 153 8.88 -22.95 6.42
N LEU A 154 8.75 -21.63 6.36
CA LEU A 154 8.98 -20.85 5.16
C LEU A 154 10.15 -19.89 5.39
N THR A 155 10.95 -19.70 4.35
CA THR A 155 12.00 -18.68 4.29
C THR A 155 11.65 -17.70 3.18
N ALA A 156 11.55 -16.43 3.51
CA ALA A 156 11.41 -15.35 2.54
C ALA A 156 12.73 -14.59 2.42
N GLN A 157 13.02 -14.12 1.21
CA GLN A 157 14.25 -13.41 0.90
C GLN A 157 13.97 -12.24 -0.06
N ALA A 158 14.54 -11.08 0.27
CA ALA A 158 14.82 -10.02 -0.69
C ALA A 158 16.32 -10.03 -0.98
N LYS A 159 16.67 -10.34 -2.22
CA LYS A 159 18.06 -10.47 -2.66
C LYS A 159 18.63 -9.10 -3.03
N ALA A 160 19.83 -8.79 -2.57
CA ALA A 160 20.56 -7.62 -3.05
C ALA A 160 21.12 -7.87 -4.46
N ALA A 161 21.14 -6.83 -5.29
CA ALA A 161 21.75 -6.92 -6.61
C ALA A 161 23.28 -6.96 -6.51
N ASP A 162 23.92 -7.62 -7.47
CA ASP A 162 25.38 -7.53 -7.63
C ASP A 162 25.77 -6.08 -7.95
N LEU A 163 26.89 -5.62 -7.40
CA LEU A 163 27.36 -4.26 -7.63
C LEU A 163 28.05 -4.10 -8.99
N ALA A 164 27.89 -2.95 -9.62
CA ALA A 164 28.59 -2.61 -10.87
C ALA A 164 30.11 -2.43 -10.64
N ALA A 165 30.49 -1.96 -9.46
CA ALA A 165 31.88 -1.86 -9.00
C ALA A 165 31.93 -2.04 -7.47
N PRO A 166 33.04 -2.55 -6.92
CA PRO A 166 33.21 -2.64 -5.47
C PRO A 166 33.04 -1.28 -4.80
N SER A 167 32.44 -1.24 -3.60
CA SER A 167 32.26 -0.05 -2.75
C SER A 167 31.39 1.08 -3.31
N LEU A 168 30.79 0.92 -4.49
CA LEU A 168 29.71 1.79 -4.98
C LEU A 168 28.37 1.11 -4.78
N PRO A 169 27.33 1.84 -4.32
CA PRO A 169 26.03 1.24 -4.07
C PRO A 169 25.32 0.83 -5.38
N THR A 170 25.76 1.34 -6.53
CA THR A 170 25.14 1.10 -7.83
C THR A 170 25.19 -0.36 -8.25
N ALA A 171 24.03 -0.92 -8.58
CA ALA A 171 23.86 -2.27 -9.07
C ALA A 171 24.34 -2.45 -10.52
N LYS A 172 24.84 -3.64 -10.81
CA LYS A 172 25.12 -4.13 -12.16
C LYS A 172 23.78 -4.39 -12.89
N LEU A 173 23.70 -3.97 -14.15
CA LEU A 173 22.51 -4.15 -14.97
C LEU A 173 22.71 -5.25 -16.04
N PRO A 174 21.65 -6.02 -16.39
CA PRO A 174 20.34 -6.05 -15.75
C PRO A 174 20.44 -6.52 -14.29
N ALA A 175 19.64 -5.92 -13.40
CA ALA A 175 19.73 -6.19 -11.97
C ALA A 175 19.21 -7.59 -11.65
N ASN A 176 19.97 -8.32 -10.82
CA ASN A 176 19.66 -9.68 -10.37
C ASN A 176 19.29 -9.73 -8.87
N GLY A 177 18.80 -8.61 -8.36
CA GLY A 177 18.32 -8.37 -7.00
C GLY A 177 17.53 -7.05 -6.95
N VAL A 178 17.00 -6.72 -5.77
CA VAL A 178 16.22 -5.51 -5.51
C VAL A 178 17.14 -4.29 -5.58
N ILE A 179 16.68 -3.26 -6.29
CA ILE A 179 17.34 -1.96 -6.42
C ILE A 179 16.34 -0.83 -6.19
N ASP A 180 16.83 0.35 -5.83
CA ASP A 180 16.02 1.56 -5.78
C ASP A 180 15.79 2.18 -7.18
N MET A 181 15.03 3.28 -7.21
CA MET A 181 14.81 4.07 -8.43
C MET A 181 16.08 4.76 -8.97
N ALA A 182 17.14 4.86 -8.15
CA ALA A 182 18.46 5.40 -8.49
C ALA A 182 19.49 4.31 -8.84
N VAL A 183 19.07 3.04 -8.93
CA VAL A 183 19.90 1.87 -9.25
C VAL A 183 20.87 1.49 -8.13
N ASN A 184 20.66 1.92 -6.90
CA ASN A 184 21.41 1.41 -5.76
C ASN A 184 20.87 0.04 -5.35
N SER A 185 21.78 -0.90 -5.08
CA SER A 185 21.46 -2.23 -4.59
C SER A 185 20.93 -2.18 -3.15
N LEU A 186 20.01 -3.08 -2.79
CA LEU A 186 19.50 -3.26 -1.44
C LEU A 186 20.62 -3.40 -0.41
N ASP A 187 20.50 -2.69 0.72
CA ASP A 187 21.31 -2.85 1.93
C ASP A 187 20.47 -3.58 3.00
N GLY A 188 20.27 -4.89 2.80
CA GLY A 188 19.41 -5.72 3.63
C GLY A 188 20.07 -6.22 4.92
N GLY A 189 21.39 -6.18 5.02
CA GLY A 189 22.14 -6.50 6.26
C GLY A 189 22.03 -7.93 6.79
N GLY A 190 21.39 -8.87 6.09
CA GLY A 190 21.36 -10.29 6.45
C GLY A 190 20.04 -10.82 7.03
N SER A 191 20.15 -11.64 8.08
CA SER A 191 19.02 -12.42 8.61
C SER A 191 18.26 -11.68 9.72
N PHE A 192 16.94 -11.57 9.55
CA PHE A 192 16.02 -11.11 10.57
C PHE A 192 15.47 -12.27 11.40
N ALA A 193 15.67 -12.22 12.72
CA ALA A 193 15.28 -13.27 13.64
C ALA A 193 14.99 -12.73 15.05
N TYR A 194 14.27 -13.52 15.84
CA TYR A 194 14.14 -13.28 17.28
C TYR A 194 15.34 -13.86 18.03
N ASP A 195 15.96 -13.05 18.89
CA ASP A 195 17.03 -13.48 19.80
C ASP A 195 16.42 -13.80 21.17
N ALA A 196 16.34 -15.09 21.50
CA ALA A 196 15.75 -15.57 22.74
C ALA A 196 16.55 -15.15 24.00
N VAL A 197 17.84 -14.80 23.87
CA VAL A 197 18.67 -14.33 24.98
C VAL A 197 18.39 -12.86 25.26
N LYS A 198 18.36 -12.03 24.22
CA LYS A 198 18.00 -10.60 24.33
C LYS A 198 16.51 -10.38 24.56
N LYS A 199 15.69 -11.40 24.26
CA LYS A 199 14.24 -11.35 24.23
C LYS A 199 13.70 -10.30 23.27
N ASP A 200 14.43 -10.06 22.18
CA ASP A 200 14.18 -8.98 21.24
C ASP A 200 14.38 -9.47 19.81
N PHE A 201 13.73 -8.80 18.87
CA PHE A 201 13.93 -9.00 17.45
C PHE A 201 15.23 -8.34 17.00
N VAL A 202 16.15 -9.13 16.45
CA VAL A 202 17.40 -8.63 15.88
C VAL A 202 17.16 -8.34 14.41
N PHE A 203 16.74 -7.11 14.13
CA PHE A 203 16.59 -6.60 12.78
C PHE A 203 17.98 -6.44 12.14
N PRO A 204 18.25 -7.04 10.98
CA PRO A 204 19.55 -6.97 10.35
C PRO A 204 19.81 -5.52 9.95
N GLN A 205 20.89 -4.96 10.47
CA GLN A 205 21.25 -3.59 10.20
C GLN A 205 22.09 -3.57 8.93
N GLY A 206 21.49 -3.07 7.86
CA GLY A 206 22.28 -2.59 6.74
C GLY A 206 23.23 -1.49 7.22
N ASN A 207 24.52 -1.60 6.90
CA ASN A 207 25.56 -0.71 7.44
C ASN A 207 25.56 0.68 6.77
N GLY A 208 24.54 0.98 5.96
CA GLY A 208 24.42 2.18 5.16
C GLY A 208 25.19 2.11 3.85
N LYS A 209 25.74 0.94 3.49
CA LYS A 209 26.48 0.72 2.25
C LYS A 209 25.95 -0.55 1.60
N ALA A 210 25.71 -0.48 0.29
CA ALA A 210 25.48 -1.70 -0.46
C ALA A 210 26.83 -2.39 -0.74
N GLU A 211 26.96 -3.61 -0.27
CA GLU A 211 28.00 -4.62 -0.47
C GLU A 211 27.52 -5.72 -1.45
N GLY A 212 26.22 -5.77 -1.74
CA GLY A 212 25.62 -6.65 -2.73
C GLY A 212 25.38 -8.07 -2.23
N SER A 213 24.91 -8.96 -3.11
CA SER A 213 24.62 -10.34 -2.73
C SER A 213 25.90 -11.18 -2.52
N PRO A 214 25.96 -12.05 -1.50
CA PRO A 214 24.88 -12.35 -0.55
C PRO A 214 24.89 -11.52 0.73
N ALA A 215 25.87 -10.61 0.91
CA ALA A 215 26.08 -9.87 2.14
C ALA A 215 24.83 -9.07 2.57
N ASP A 216 24.17 -8.43 1.61
CA ASP A 216 23.00 -7.58 1.86
C ASP A 216 21.67 -8.23 1.52
N ASN A 217 21.64 -9.55 1.36
CA ASN A 217 20.36 -10.24 1.24
C ASN A 217 19.59 -10.09 2.56
N PHE A 218 18.34 -9.64 2.49
CA PHE A 218 17.45 -9.63 3.64
C PHE A 218 16.68 -10.95 3.70
N ILE A 219 16.86 -11.73 4.76
CA ILE A 219 16.28 -13.08 4.89
C ILE A 219 15.51 -13.19 6.20
N TRP A 220 14.32 -13.75 6.18
CA TRP A 220 13.58 -14.05 7.42
C TRP A 220 12.80 -15.35 7.31
N LYS A 221 12.52 -15.95 8.46
CA LYS A 221 11.86 -17.26 8.57
C LYS A 221 10.63 -17.18 9.44
N PHE A 222 9.55 -17.81 9.00
CA PHE A 222 8.30 -17.87 9.73
C PHE A 222 7.60 -19.21 9.47
N ASN A 223 6.69 -19.59 10.37
CA ASN A 223 5.88 -20.80 10.21
C ASN A 223 4.43 -20.46 9.95
N THR A 224 3.76 -21.32 9.18
CA THR A 224 2.31 -21.27 8.98
C THR A 224 1.61 -22.37 9.78
N SER A 225 0.34 -22.15 10.10
CA SER A 225 -0.57 -23.15 10.67
C SER A 225 -1.47 -23.76 9.59
N ASN A 226 -2.40 -24.63 9.99
CA ASN A 226 -3.53 -25.01 9.12
C ASN A 226 -4.72 -24.05 9.24
N GLN A 227 -4.67 -23.12 10.19
CA GLN A 227 -5.77 -22.21 10.47
C GLN A 227 -5.76 -21.04 9.49
N LYS A 228 -6.94 -20.46 9.28
CA LYS A 228 -7.13 -19.23 8.51
C LYS A 228 -7.74 -18.18 9.43
N ASP A 229 -7.31 -16.94 9.25
CA ASP A 229 -7.95 -15.80 9.90
C ASP A 229 -9.05 -15.28 8.99
N VAL A 230 -10.30 -15.36 9.44
CA VAL A 230 -11.49 -14.88 8.71
C VAL A 230 -12.13 -13.66 9.36
N THR A 231 -11.42 -13.00 10.28
CA THR A 231 -11.91 -11.83 11.00
C THR A 231 -11.75 -10.57 10.15
N PRO A 232 -12.83 -9.85 9.80
CA PRO A 232 -12.74 -8.60 9.04
C PRO A 232 -11.98 -7.51 9.83
N PRO A 233 -11.22 -6.63 9.15
CA PRO A 233 -10.75 -5.39 9.76
C PRO A 233 -11.91 -4.39 9.90
N THR A 234 -11.77 -3.50 10.89
CA THR A 234 -12.69 -2.40 11.17
C THR A 234 -11.92 -1.08 11.23
N LEU A 235 -12.62 0.06 11.20
CA LEU A 235 -12.00 1.35 11.49
C LEU A 235 -11.97 1.61 12.99
N THR A 236 -10.82 2.04 13.49
CA THR A 236 -10.64 2.43 14.89
C THR A 236 -10.70 3.94 15.07
N SER A 237 -10.23 4.72 14.10
CA SER A 237 -10.35 6.17 14.09
C SER A 237 -10.32 6.75 12.66
N ILE A 238 -10.90 7.94 12.52
CA ILE A 238 -10.79 8.79 11.32
C ILE A 238 -10.49 10.21 11.82
N THR A 239 -9.46 10.85 11.27
CA THR A 239 -9.07 12.22 11.59
C THR A 239 -8.91 12.99 10.27
N PRO A 240 -9.55 14.15 10.07
CA PRO A 240 -10.53 14.78 10.96
C PRO A 240 -11.73 13.89 11.24
N SER A 241 -12.26 13.97 12.45
CA SER A 241 -13.44 13.19 12.82
C SER A 241 -14.67 13.68 12.06
N VAL A 242 -15.66 12.81 11.92
CA VAL A 242 -16.97 13.15 11.37
C VAL A 242 -17.52 14.39 12.09
N GLY A 243 -17.94 15.40 11.33
CA GLY A 243 -18.51 16.64 11.86
C GLY A 243 -17.51 17.60 12.51
N ALA A 244 -16.20 17.35 12.40
CA ALA A 244 -15.18 18.27 12.91
C ALA A 244 -15.27 19.65 12.23
N GLN A 245 -15.07 20.71 13.01
CA GLN A 245 -15.07 22.11 12.57
C GLN A 245 -13.66 22.70 12.69
N ASP A 246 -13.45 23.89 12.11
CA ASP A 246 -12.18 24.63 12.17
C ASP A 246 -10.94 23.86 11.69
N ILE A 247 -11.16 22.93 10.74
CA ILE A 247 -10.11 22.14 10.12
C ILE A 247 -9.52 22.91 8.92
N ALA A 248 -8.21 22.81 8.73
CA ALA A 248 -7.55 23.37 7.55
C ALA A 248 -8.11 22.72 6.27
N ALA A 249 -8.34 23.51 5.22
CA ALA A 249 -8.97 23.04 3.99
C ALA A 249 -8.18 21.96 3.23
N ASP A 250 -6.89 21.81 3.56
CA ASP A 250 -5.94 20.83 3.04
C ASP A 250 -5.39 19.89 4.14
N ALA A 251 -6.05 19.83 5.31
CA ALA A 251 -5.68 18.87 6.34
C ALA A 251 -5.82 17.44 5.79
N PRO A 252 -4.79 16.59 5.90
CA PRO A 252 -4.87 15.21 5.40
C PRO A 252 -5.91 14.42 6.18
N LEU A 253 -6.49 13.42 5.51
CA LEU A 253 -7.36 12.43 6.13
C LEU A 253 -6.53 11.22 6.58
N ASP A 254 -6.53 10.98 7.87
CA ASP A 254 -5.94 9.84 8.53
C ASP A 254 -7.02 8.82 8.88
N VAL A 255 -6.85 7.57 8.43
CA VAL A 255 -7.78 6.47 8.71
C VAL A 255 -7.01 5.34 9.36
N MET A 256 -7.35 5.00 10.60
CA MET A 256 -6.76 3.89 11.33
C MET A 256 -7.64 2.65 11.23
N PHE A 257 -7.02 1.53 10.83
CA PHE A 257 -7.65 0.21 10.78
C PHE A 257 -7.32 -0.59 12.04
N SER A 258 -8.10 -1.62 12.34
CA SER A 258 -7.87 -2.53 13.47
C SER A 258 -6.84 -3.62 13.19
N LYS A 259 -6.45 -3.81 11.92
CA LYS A 259 -5.50 -4.85 11.47
C LYS A 259 -4.50 -4.26 10.49
N VAL A 260 -3.44 -5.03 10.23
CA VAL A 260 -2.53 -4.75 9.12
C VAL A 260 -3.28 -4.96 7.80
N MET A 261 -3.21 -3.97 6.91
CA MET A 261 -3.97 -3.93 5.66
C MET A 261 -3.10 -4.25 4.45
N SER A 262 -3.70 -4.81 3.38
CA SER A 262 -3.03 -4.89 2.08
C SER A 262 -2.99 -3.50 1.43
N SER A 263 -1.79 -2.97 1.34
CA SER A 263 -1.47 -1.68 0.71
C SER A 263 -1.91 -1.62 -0.75
N TYR A 264 -1.83 -2.75 -1.46
CA TYR A 264 -2.21 -2.84 -2.87
C TYR A 264 -3.70 -2.51 -3.07
N THR A 265 -4.57 -2.96 -2.16
CA THR A 265 -6.02 -2.76 -2.28
C THR A 265 -6.50 -1.34 -2.00
N PHE A 266 -5.65 -0.48 -1.41
CA PHE A 266 -6.00 0.93 -1.22
C PHE A 266 -6.09 1.72 -2.53
N GLU A 267 -5.69 1.14 -3.68
CA GLU A 267 -5.99 1.73 -4.98
C GLU A 267 -7.49 2.02 -5.16
N ASN A 268 -8.36 1.21 -4.54
CA ASN A 268 -9.81 1.35 -4.58
C ASN A 268 -10.37 2.47 -3.68
N VAL A 269 -9.54 3.08 -2.82
CA VAL A 269 -9.94 4.22 -2.00
C VAL A 269 -9.94 5.50 -2.84
N THR A 270 -11.02 6.28 -2.71
CA THR A 270 -11.24 7.52 -3.45
C THR A 270 -11.77 8.64 -2.53
N ILE A 271 -11.65 9.89 -2.96
CA ILE A 271 -12.42 11.01 -2.40
C ILE A 271 -13.53 11.34 -3.38
N LYS A 272 -14.79 11.29 -2.91
CA LYS A 272 -15.97 11.67 -3.68
C LYS A 272 -16.44 13.06 -3.26
N ALA A 273 -17.09 13.76 -4.19
CA ALA A 273 -17.71 15.07 -3.95
C ALA A 273 -19.22 14.99 -4.22
N SER A 274 -20.01 15.81 -3.52
CA SER A 274 -21.46 15.93 -3.75
C SER A 274 -21.81 16.53 -5.12
N LYS A 275 -20.84 17.17 -5.79
CA LYS A 275 -21.00 17.79 -7.11
C LYS A 275 -20.01 17.20 -8.11
N ALA A 276 -20.52 16.71 -9.23
CA ALA A 276 -19.76 15.94 -10.22
C ALA A 276 -18.65 16.75 -10.95
N ASP A 277 -18.68 18.08 -10.88
CA ASP A 277 -17.67 18.97 -11.48
C ASP A 277 -16.59 19.43 -10.48
N LYS A 278 -16.61 18.91 -9.25
CA LYS A 278 -15.71 19.29 -8.16
C LYS A 278 -14.75 18.16 -7.81
N TYR A 279 -13.83 17.90 -8.74
CA TYR A 279 -12.73 16.95 -8.51
C TYR A 279 -11.63 17.59 -7.66
N ILE A 280 -10.95 16.74 -6.90
CA ILE A 280 -9.77 17.11 -6.14
C ILE A 280 -8.68 16.07 -6.38
N TRP A 281 -7.44 16.52 -6.51
CA TRP A 281 -6.32 15.59 -6.50
C TRP A 281 -6.11 15.05 -5.09
N PHE A 282 -5.72 13.79 -4.99
CA PHE A 282 -5.36 13.16 -3.72
C PHE A 282 -4.25 12.14 -3.92
N THR A 283 -3.49 11.89 -2.87
CA THR A 283 -2.47 10.85 -2.79
C THR A 283 -2.75 9.96 -1.59
N LYS A 284 -2.24 8.74 -1.63
CA LYS A 284 -2.44 7.73 -0.59
C LYS A 284 -1.08 7.25 -0.12
N ASN A 285 -0.82 7.41 1.17
CA ASN A 285 0.35 6.85 1.84
C ASN A 285 -0.12 5.88 2.91
N VAL A 286 0.62 4.81 3.09
CA VAL A 286 0.28 3.73 4.02
C VAL A 286 1.45 3.52 4.96
N ALA A 287 1.16 3.45 6.25
CA ALA A 287 2.14 3.12 7.28
C ALA A 287 1.58 2.05 8.22
N ASN A 288 2.41 1.07 8.55
CA ASN A 288 2.10 0.06 9.56
C ASN A 288 2.61 0.55 10.91
N TYR A 289 1.86 0.25 11.96
CA TYR A 289 2.16 0.64 13.33
C TYR A 289 2.23 -0.60 14.21
N ASP A 290 3.12 -0.59 15.20
CA ASP A 290 3.15 -1.62 16.24
C ASP A 290 2.01 -1.46 17.26
N ALA A 291 1.94 -2.35 18.23
CA ALA A 291 0.90 -2.34 19.26
C ALA A 291 0.97 -1.11 20.19
N GLN A 292 2.09 -0.40 20.20
CA GLN A 292 2.32 0.82 20.98
C GLN A 292 2.03 2.09 20.18
N GLY A 293 1.71 1.96 18.89
CA GLY A 293 1.42 3.09 18.01
C GLY A 293 2.69 3.76 17.45
N VAL A 294 3.81 3.04 17.39
CA VAL A 294 5.03 3.52 16.71
C VAL A 294 4.96 3.17 15.23
N ASP A 295 5.27 4.14 14.37
CA ASP A 295 5.32 3.97 12.92
C ASP A 295 6.53 3.09 12.53
N LEU A 296 6.27 1.95 11.91
CA LEU A 296 7.30 1.00 11.48
C LEU A 296 8.07 1.41 10.23
N SER A 297 7.67 2.51 9.58
CA SER A 297 8.45 3.14 8.50
C SER A 297 9.43 4.19 9.02
N ALA A 298 9.31 4.60 10.29
CA ALA A 298 10.19 5.59 10.87
C ALA A 298 11.60 5.04 11.10
N LEU A 299 12.59 5.82 10.68
CA LEU A 299 14.00 5.54 10.89
C LEU A 299 14.60 6.54 11.88
N ALA A 300 15.48 6.06 12.76
CA ALA A 300 16.32 6.89 13.61
C ALA A 300 17.39 7.62 12.76
N PRO A 301 18.09 8.64 13.29
CA PRO A 301 19.10 9.40 12.54
C PRO A 301 20.24 8.56 11.96
N ASP A 302 20.52 7.39 12.55
CA ASP A 302 21.51 6.42 12.05
C ASP A 302 20.95 5.48 10.97
N GLY A 303 19.69 5.66 10.56
CA GLY A 303 19.01 4.87 9.54
C GLY A 303 18.49 3.52 10.04
N THR A 304 18.44 3.27 11.35
CA THR A 304 17.86 2.06 11.93
C THR A 304 16.34 2.20 12.15
N PRO A 305 15.54 1.12 12.03
CA PRO A 305 14.12 1.18 12.36
C PRO A 305 13.89 1.63 13.81
N VAL A 306 12.97 2.57 14.02
CA VAL A 306 12.63 3.09 15.36
C VAL A 306 11.93 2.02 16.22
N SER A 307 11.28 1.05 15.59
CA SER A 307 10.67 -0.11 16.24
C SER A 307 11.03 -1.39 15.50
N THR A 308 11.35 -2.43 16.27
CA THR A 308 11.60 -3.80 15.81
C THR A 308 10.42 -4.73 16.13
N GLU A 309 9.33 -4.18 16.68
CA GLU A 309 8.14 -4.95 17.05
C GLU A 309 7.26 -5.28 15.83
N PRO A 310 6.41 -6.33 15.91
CA PRO A 310 5.52 -6.71 14.82
C PRO A 310 4.48 -5.64 14.49
N ALA A 311 4.17 -5.53 13.20
CA ALA A 311 3.03 -4.75 12.71
C ALA A 311 1.73 -5.25 13.35
N ASN A 312 0.97 -4.31 13.92
CA ASN A 312 -0.29 -4.57 14.61
C ASN A 312 -1.47 -4.02 13.80
N HIS A 313 -1.35 -2.80 13.28
CA HIS A 313 -2.38 -2.13 12.53
C HIS A 313 -1.82 -1.22 11.45
N THR A 314 -2.69 -0.74 10.55
CA THR A 314 -2.31 0.16 9.46
C THR A 314 -3.04 1.48 9.57
N LYS A 315 -2.33 2.56 9.23
CA LYS A 315 -2.88 3.89 8.98
C LYS A 315 -2.81 4.18 7.49
N LEU A 316 -3.94 4.58 6.91
CA LEU A 316 -4.01 5.20 5.59
C LEU A 316 -4.02 6.71 5.75
N ILE A 317 -3.12 7.39 5.04
CA ILE A 317 -3.01 8.85 5.01
C ILE A 317 -3.38 9.30 3.60
N VAL A 318 -4.51 10.00 3.48
CA VAL A 318 -5.00 10.57 2.23
C VAL A 318 -4.75 12.07 2.25
N ALA A 319 -3.66 12.51 1.60
CA ALA A 319 -3.41 13.92 1.36
C ALA A 319 -4.19 14.37 0.13
N HIS A 320 -4.71 15.60 0.14
CA HIS A 320 -5.52 16.11 -0.97
C HIS A 320 -5.28 17.61 -1.18
N GLY A 321 -5.74 18.13 -2.32
CA GLY A 321 -5.76 19.57 -2.57
C GLY A 321 -6.64 20.32 -1.58
N LYS A 322 -6.70 21.66 -1.65
CA LYS A 322 -7.63 22.41 -0.80
C LYS A 322 -9.09 22.12 -1.20
N PHE A 323 -9.93 21.71 -0.25
CA PHE A 323 -11.36 21.59 -0.49
C PHE A 323 -11.93 22.95 -0.92
N TRP A 324 -12.88 22.89 -1.85
CA TRP A 324 -13.57 24.09 -2.33
C TRP A 324 -14.37 24.71 -1.20
N ARG A 325 -14.12 25.99 -0.92
CA ARG A 325 -14.88 26.76 0.07
C ARG A 325 -15.99 27.52 -0.64
N ASP A 326 -17.07 27.78 0.10
CA ASP A 326 -18.12 28.66 -0.40
C ASP A 326 -17.54 30.05 -0.69
N PRO A 327 -17.89 30.65 -1.83
CA PRO A 327 -17.46 32.00 -2.15
C PRO A 327 -18.07 33.00 -1.17
N PRO A 328 -17.40 34.14 -0.89
CA PRO A 328 -17.97 35.17 -0.04
C PRO A 328 -19.27 35.72 -0.65
N PRO A 329 -20.25 36.14 0.17
CA PRO A 329 -21.47 36.80 -0.31
C PRO A 329 -21.13 37.99 -1.22
N PRO A 330 -21.90 38.24 -2.30
CA PRO A 330 -23.24 37.70 -2.58
C PRO A 330 -23.25 36.43 -3.47
N ALA A 331 -22.10 35.80 -3.72
CA ALA A 331 -22.05 34.61 -4.55
C ALA A 331 -22.86 33.45 -3.92
N PRO A 332 -23.55 32.62 -4.73
CA PRO A 332 -24.33 31.52 -4.22
C PRO A 332 -23.42 30.51 -3.51
N LEU A 333 -23.88 30.00 -2.37
CA LEU A 333 -23.20 28.92 -1.65
C LEU A 333 -23.08 27.70 -2.57
N LEU A 334 -21.88 27.12 -2.59
CA LEU A 334 -21.59 25.91 -3.35
C LEU A 334 -21.97 24.66 -2.56
N ASN A 335 -21.98 24.67 -1.23
CA ASN A 335 -22.39 23.53 -0.39
C ASN A 335 -21.76 22.19 -0.86
N VAL A 336 -20.48 22.21 -1.21
CA VAL A 336 -19.78 21.01 -1.69
C VAL A 336 -19.35 20.18 -0.49
N VAL A 337 -19.80 18.93 -0.46
CA VAL A 337 -19.41 17.96 0.56
C VAL A 337 -18.41 17.00 -0.04
N TYR A 338 -17.24 16.88 0.57
CA TYR A 338 -16.25 15.87 0.23
C TYR A 338 -16.30 14.75 1.26
N TYR A 339 -16.19 13.51 0.79
CA TYR A 339 -16.15 12.37 1.69
C TYR A 339 -15.22 11.28 1.15
N PRO A 340 -14.40 10.67 2.02
CA PRO A 340 -13.65 9.48 1.63
C PRO A 340 -14.61 8.32 1.39
N PHE A 341 -14.31 7.55 0.36
CA PHE A 341 -15.00 6.31 0.06
C PHE A 341 -14.01 5.16 0.16
N ILE A 342 -14.21 4.32 1.18
CA ILE A 342 -13.40 3.13 1.46
C ILE A 342 -14.29 1.91 1.22
N PRO A 343 -14.18 1.27 0.05
CA PRO A 343 -15.00 0.11 -0.26
C PRO A 343 -14.52 -1.13 0.50
N SER A 344 -15.39 -2.13 0.57
CA SER A 344 -15.08 -3.49 1.06
C SER A 344 -14.04 -4.24 0.24
N THR A 345 -13.72 -3.77 -0.96
CA THR A 345 -12.64 -4.30 -1.80
C THR A 345 -11.25 -3.99 -1.23
N VAL A 346 -11.17 -3.10 -0.23
CA VAL A 346 -9.98 -2.97 0.62
C VAL A 346 -9.90 -4.19 1.53
N THR A 347 -8.74 -4.85 1.59
CA THR A 347 -8.56 -6.08 2.36
C THR A 347 -7.47 -5.97 3.42
N ASP A 348 -7.58 -6.74 4.50
CA ASP A 348 -6.48 -6.94 5.43
C ASP A 348 -5.36 -7.82 4.83
N ALA A 349 -4.23 -7.93 5.52
CA ALA A 349 -3.12 -8.80 5.12
C ALA A 349 -3.48 -10.31 5.17
N TYR A 350 -4.64 -10.67 5.70
CA TYR A 350 -5.21 -12.03 5.69
C TYR A 350 -6.28 -12.19 4.60
N GLN A 351 -6.37 -11.22 3.67
CA GLN A 351 -7.31 -11.17 2.55
C GLN A 351 -8.79 -11.06 2.97
N ASN A 352 -9.08 -10.62 4.20
CA ASN A 352 -10.44 -10.32 4.62
C ASN A 352 -10.84 -8.93 4.17
N CYS A 353 -12.03 -8.83 3.58
CA CYS A 353 -12.60 -7.55 3.23
C CYS A 353 -12.82 -6.67 4.45
N PHE A 354 -12.54 -5.39 4.28
CA PHE A 354 -12.99 -4.34 5.16
C PHE A 354 -14.50 -4.33 5.27
N TYR A 355 -15.00 -4.17 6.51
CA TYR A 355 -16.42 -4.11 6.78
C TYR A 355 -16.89 -2.66 6.99
N PRO A 356 -17.57 -2.02 6.01
CA PRO A 356 -17.87 -0.58 6.04
C PRO A 356 -18.94 -0.18 7.08
N ALA A 357 -19.64 -1.14 7.67
CA ALA A 357 -20.69 -0.90 8.66
C ALA A 357 -20.15 -0.69 10.09
N ILE A 358 -18.87 -0.99 10.35
CA ILE A 358 -18.25 -0.86 11.67
C ILE A 358 -17.14 0.19 11.64
N GLY A 359 -17.27 1.19 12.50
CA GLY A 359 -16.30 2.27 12.62
C GLY A 359 -16.47 3.07 13.91
N PRO A 360 -15.79 4.22 14.06
CA PRO A 360 -15.72 4.96 15.33
C PRO A 360 -17.07 5.39 15.92
N GLN A 361 -18.13 5.43 15.12
CA GLN A 361 -19.48 5.87 15.51
C GLN A 361 -20.56 4.82 15.17
N CYS A 362 -20.19 3.65 14.62
CA CYS A 362 -21.12 2.61 14.16
C CYS A 362 -20.72 1.24 14.69
N THR A 363 -21.66 0.51 15.29
CA THR A 363 -21.41 -0.78 15.96
C THR A 363 -21.68 -2.03 15.09
N GLY A 364 -22.06 -1.84 13.82
CA GLY A 364 -22.41 -2.91 12.88
C GLY A 364 -23.77 -3.56 13.16
N ASP A 365 -24.58 -3.73 12.11
CA ASP A 365 -25.61 -4.77 12.03
C ASP A 365 -25.88 -5.13 10.56
N ASN A 366 -26.60 -6.23 10.32
CA ASN A 366 -26.91 -6.70 8.97
C ASN A 366 -28.05 -5.93 8.27
N THR A 367 -28.65 -4.93 8.93
CA THR A 367 -29.72 -4.09 8.38
C THR A 367 -29.21 -2.76 7.82
N ASP A 368 -28.05 -2.30 8.32
CA ASP A 368 -27.37 -1.07 7.88
C ASP A 368 -25.92 -1.35 7.45
N PRO A 369 -25.68 -1.63 6.16
CA PRO A 369 -24.40 -2.17 5.66
C PRO A 369 -23.29 -1.12 5.51
N SER A 370 -23.55 0.15 5.84
CA SER A 370 -22.57 1.23 5.78
C SER A 370 -22.70 2.23 6.93
N CYS A 371 -21.55 2.79 7.34
CA CYS A 371 -21.47 3.93 8.25
C CYS A 371 -21.18 5.19 7.44
N PHE A 372 -22.15 6.11 7.36
CA PHE A 372 -21.99 7.39 6.64
C PHE A 372 -22.26 8.54 7.59
N ASN A 373 -21.30 9.47 7.70
CA ASN A 373 -21.39 10.62 8.58
C ASN A 373 -21.73 10.23 10.04
N GLY A 374 -21.18 9.11 10.52
CA GLY A 374 -21.40 8.62 11.88
C GLY A 374 -22.79 8.02 12.14
N GLU A 375 -23.62 7.92 11.11
CA GLU A 375 -24.91 7.28 11.16
C GLU A 375 -24.90 5.97 10.38
N LYS A 376 -25.60 4.98 10.92
CA LYS A 376 -25.95 3.77 10.19
C LYS A 376 -26.85 4.13 9.00
N LYS A 377 -26.57 3.59 7.82
CA LYS A 377 -27.41 3.78 6.63
C LYS A 377 -27.79 2.45 6.00
N ALA A 378 -29.10 2.22 5.91
CA ALA A 378 -29.71 1.24 5.02
C ALA A 378 -29.55 1.67 3.56
N TYR A 379 -29.52 0.70 2.65
CA TYR A 379 -29.56 0.99 1.23
C TYR A 379 -30.83 1.77 0.87
N SER A 380 -30.67 2.94 0.25
CA SER A 380 -31.78 3.52 -0.53
C SER A 380 -31.72 2.93 -1.94
N SER A 381 -32.87 2.53 -2.47
CA SER A 381 -33.05 1.87 -3.78
C SER A 381 -32.60 2.69 -5.00
N ALA A 382 -31.83 3.76 -4.81
CA ALA A 382 -31.23 4.60 -5.83
C ALA A 382 -29.72 4.32 -6.04
N GLN A 383 -29.08 3.46 -5.24
CA GLN A 383 -27.65 3.13 -5.32
C GLN A 383 -27.43 1.73 -5.93
N ASN A 384 -27.69 1.56 -7.23
CA ASN A 384 -27.80 0.27 -7.92
C ASN A 384 -26.47 -0.46 -8.28
N CYS A 385 -25.38 -0.27 -7.54
CA CYS A 385 -24.10 -0.97 -7.85
C CYS A 385 -23.52 -1.79 -6.69
N GLU A 386 -24.23 -1.85 -5.58
CA GLU A 386 -23.77 -2.40 -4.32
C GLU A 386 -24.75 -3.51 -3.91
N LYS A 387 -24.31 -4.77 -3.98
CA LYS A 387 -25.09 -5.91 -3.48
C LYS A 387 -24.58 -6.31 -2.11
N ASP A 388 -25.49 -6.43 -1.14
CA ASP A 388 -25.23 -7.17 0.10
C ASP A 388 -25.08 -8.66 -0.24
N ASN A 389 -23.99 -9.28 0.20
CA ASN A 389 -23.79 -10.72 0.08
C ASN A 389 -24.58 -11.56 1.11
N GLY A 390 -25.46 -10.94 1.90
CA GLY A 390 -26.23 -11.59 2.95
C GLY A 390 -25.44 -11.77 4.25
N LYS A 391 -24.22 -11.20 4.32
CA LYS A 391 -23.39 -11.13 5.54
C LYS A 391 -23.20 -9.67 6.01
N GLY A 392 -24.05 -8.75 5.52
CA GLY A 392 -23.98 -7.32 5.81
C GLY A 392 -22.92 -6.58 5.01
N GLN A 393 -22.18 -7.24 4.12
CA GLN A 393 -21.03 -6.67 3.41
C GLN A 393 -21.37 -6.29 1.97
N ILE A 394 -20.93 -5.09 1.59
CA ILE A 394 -21.10 -4.55 0.25
C ILE A 394 -20.15 -5.27 -0.71
N ILE A 395 -20.60 -5.76 -1.86
CA ILE A 395 -19.73 -6.17 -2.98
C ILE A 395 -20.08 -5.29 -4.17
N TYR A 396 -19.06 -4.68 -4.79
CA TYR A 396 -19.24 -3.88 -6.00
C TYR A 396 -19.46 -4.83 -7.19
N ASP A 397 -20.68 -4.87 -7.73
CA ASP A 397 -21.01 -5.68 -8.90
C ASP A 397 -20.73 -4.87 -10.17
N LYS A 398 -19.49 -4.95 -10.66
CA LYS A 398 -19.05 -4.22 -11.87
C LYS A 398 -19.83 -4.59 -13.13
N ASP A 399 -20.53 -5.73 -13.13
CA ASP A 399 -21.24 -6.28 -14.29
C ASP A 399 -22.77 -6.03 -14.21
N ALA A 400 -23.24 -5.30 -13.19
CA ALA A 400 -24.64 -4.91 -13.06
C ALA A 400 -25.03 -3.85 -14.11
N PRO A 401 -26.05 -4.11 -14.97
CA PRO A 401 -26.48 -3.16 -15.99
C PRO A 401 -27.04 -1.87 -15.34
N GLY A 402 -26.42 -0.72 -15.65
CA GLY A 402 -26.77 0.59 -15.09
C GLY A 402 -25.68 1.27 -14.24
N CYS A 403 -24.53 0.62 -14.04
CA CYS A 403 -23.42 1.12 -13.22
C CYS A 403 -22.45 2.10 -13.92
N SER A 404 -22.95 2.91 -14.85
CA SER A 404 -22.22 4.02 -15.46
C SER A 404 -22.72 5.35 -14.88
N GLU A 405 -21.87 6.01 -14.11
CA GLU A 405 -22.03 7.35 -13.51
C GLU A 405 -23.07 7.49 -12.38
N LEU A 406 -22.57 7.53 -11.14
CA LEU A 406 -23.33 7.88 -9.94
C LEU A 406 -23.74 9.36 -9.96
N LYS A 407 -25.04 9.64 -10.12
CA LYS A 407 -25.68 10.89 -9.67
C LYS A 407 -26.25 10.68 -8.28
N ILE A 408 -25.75 11.44 -7.30
CA ILE A 408 -26.33 11.49 -5.96
C ILE A 408 -27.14 12.78 -5.86
N GLU A 409 -28.46 12.67 -5.76
CA GLU A 409 -29.33 13.78 -5.35
C GLU A 409 -29.38 13.83 -3.82
N TYR A 410 -29.01 14.99 -3.26
CA TYR A 410 -29.19 15.25 -1.83
C TYR A 410 -30.61 15.80 -1.59
N PRO A 411 -31.32 15.39 -0.52
CA PRO A 411 -32.49 16.13 -0.08
C PRO A 411 -32.07 17.55 0.35
N PRO A 412 -32.85 18.58 -0.01
CA PRO A 412 -32.51 19.95 0.32
C PRO A 412 -32.81 20.19 1.79
N THR A 413 -31.79 20.34 2.64
CA THR A 413 -31.75 21.24 3.82
C THR A 413 -30.53 20.95 4.70
N PHE A 414 -29.67 21.96 4.89
CA PHE A 414 -29.42 22.62 6.18
C PHE A 414 -28.96 24.05 5.92
#